data_AF-A0A382YKX4-F1
#
_entry.id   AF-A0A382YKX4-F1
#
_cell.length_a   1.000
_cell.length_b   1.000
_cell.length_c   1.000
_cell.angle_alpha   90.00
_cell.angle_beta   90.00
_cell.angle_gamma   90.00
#
_symmetry.space_group_name_H-M   'P 1'
#
loop_
_entity.id
_entity.type
_entity.pdbx_description
1 polymer ?
#
loop_
_entity_poly.entity_id
_entity_poly.type
_entity_poly.pdbx_seq_one_letter_code
_entity_poly.pdbx_strand_id
1 'polypeptide(L)' 'VNLILAEDTRRTIKLLKHYEISQSLLSYNEHNRDRRIPKILNILSGGGNVALVSDAGTPTVSDPGYKLVRACISEGIAV' A
#
# COMPACT_ATOMS: atom_id res chain seq x y z
N VAL A 1 3.40 -8.10 -8.17
CA VAL A 1 2.45 -7.56 -7.17
C VAL A 1 1.05 -7.52 -7.76
N ASN A 2 0.05 -7.92 -6.99
CA ASN A 2 -1.37 -7.96 -7.39
C ASN A 2 -2.07 -6.61 -7.16
N LEU A 3 -1.57 -5.81 -6.21
CA LEU A 3 -2.14 -4.54 -5.83
C LEU A 3 -1.02 -3.56 -5.48
N ILE A 4 -1.15 -2.31 -5.94
CA ILE A 4 -0.31 -1.19 -5.54
C ILE A 4 -1.15 -0.26 -4.69
N LEU A 5 -0.73 -0.03 -3.46
CA LEU A 5 -1.28 0.96 -2.56
C LEU A 5 -0.51 2.26 -2.75
N ALA A 6 -1.22 3.37 -2.92
CA ALA A 6 -0.61 4.69 -3.06
C ALA A 6 -1.29 5.72 -2.19
N GLU A 7 -0.50 6.61 -1.60
CA GLU A 7 -1.01 7.77 -0.86
C GLU A 7 -1.74 8.75 -1.78
N ASP A 8 -1.09 9.18 -2.87
CA ASP A 8 -1.72 9.89 -3.99
C ASP A 8 -1.71 9.04 -5.26
N THR A 9 -2.86 8.44 -5.57
CA THR A 9 -3.03 7.62 -6.78
C THR A 9 -2.86 8.43 -8.06
N ARG A 10 -3.08 9.75 -8.05
CA ARG A 10 -2.94 10.62 -9.24
C ARG A 10 -1.49 10.86 -9.60
N ARG A 11 -0.58 10.82 -8.62
CA ARG A 11 0.86 10.91 -8.87
C ARG A 11 1.40 9.54 -9.25
N THR A 12 1.06 8.51 -8.48
CA THR A 12 1.52 7.15 -8.74
C THR A 12 1.05 6.64 -10.10
N ILE A 13 -0.17 6.92 -10.54
CA ILE A 13 -0.63 6.50 -11.88
C ILE A 13 0.23 7.06 -13.02
N LYS A 14 0.80 8.27 -12.88
CA LYS A 14 1.71 8.84 -13.89
C LYS A 14 3.02 8.07 -13.91
N LEU A 15 3.55 7.70 -12.74
CA LEU A 15 4.74 6.88 -12.59
C LEU A 15 4.54 5.49 -13.19
N LEU A 16 3.42 4.84 -12.85
CA LEU A 16 3.07 3.51 -13.38
C LEU A 16 2.94 3.56 -14.90
N LYS A 17 2.28 4.57 -15.45
CA LYS A 17 2.19 4.77 -16.91
C LYS A 17 3.55 4.97 -17.57
N HIS A 18 4.44 5.73 -16.94
CA HIS A 18 5.78 5.98 -17.47
C HIS A 18 6.61 4.69 -17.60
N TYR A 19 6.43 3.76 -16.66
CA TYR A 19 7.10 2.45 -16.66
C TYR A 19 6.25 1.32 -17.24
N GLU A 20 5.13 1.63 -17.90
CA GLU A 20 4.22 0.64 -18.50
C GLU A 20 3.69 -0.43 -17.51
N ILE A 21 3.54 -0.04 -16.24
CA ILE A 21 3.03 -0.87 -15.16
C ILE A 21 1.49 -0.80 -15.14
N SER A 22 0.82 -1.94 -15.34
CA SER A 22 -0.64 -2.05 -15.50
C SER A 22 -1.39 -2.57 -14.27
N GLN A 23 -0.69 -2.75 -13.16
CA GLN A 23 -1.23 -3.31 -11.92
C GLN A 23 -2.30 -2.41 -11.29
N SER A 24 -3.27 -3.04 -10.62
CA SER A 24 -4.35 -2.37 -9.90
C SER A 24 -3.80 -1.39 -8.86
N LEU A 25 -4.30 -0.16 -8.89
CA LEU A 25 -3.91 0.92 -7.99
C LEU A 25 -5.05 1.25 -7.01
N LEU A 26 -4.73 1.35 -5.72
CA LEU A 26 -5.68 1.65 -4.66
C LEU A 26 -5.14 2.74 -3.74
N SER A 27 -6.00 3.68 -3.34
CA SER A 27 -5.61 4.73 -2.40
C SER A 27 -5.47 4.19 -0.97
N TYR A 28 -4.38 4.58 -0.30
CA TYR A 28 -4.08 4.24 1.07
C TYR A 28 -3.48 5.45 1.79
N ASN A 29 -4.27 6.11 2.63
CA ASN A 29 -3.89 7.33 3.34
C ASN A 29 -4.54 7.37 4.73
N GLU A 30 -4.24 8.40 5.52
CA GLU A 30 -4.67 8.51 6.92
C GLU A 30 -6.19 8.36 7.11
N HIS A 31 -7.00 8.90 6.19
CA HIS A 31 -8.46 8.88 6.29
C HIS A 31 -9.07 7.50 6.05
N ASN A 32 -8.41 6.62 5.30
CA ASN A 32 -8.98 5.35 4.87
C ASN A 32 -8.21 4.12 5.35
N ARG A 33 -7.01 4.28 5.94
CA ARG A 33 -6.12 3.18 6.31
C ARG A 33 -6.78 2.12 7.17
N ASP A 34 -7.51 2.53 8.21
CA ASP A 34 -8.12 1.59 9.17
C ASP A 34 -9.22 0.74 8.51
N ARG A 35 -9.92 1.29 7.51
CA ARG A 35 -10.91 0.55 6.72
C ARG A 35 -10.26 -0.32 5.64
N ARG A 36 -9.07 0.03 5.17
CA ARG A 36 -8.36 -0.70 4.09
C ARG A 36 -7.53 -1.85 4.61
N ILE A 37 -6.96 -1.75 5.81
CA ILE A 37 -6.07 -2.76 6.41
C ILE A 37 -6.67 -4.17 6.36
N PRO A 38 -7.92 -4.44 6.84
CA PRO A 38 -8.47 -5.79 6.83
C PRO A 38 -8.58 -6.39 5.41
N LYS A 39 -8.89 -5.56 4.43
CA LYS A 39 -8.97 -5.99 3.02
C LYS A 39 -7.58 -6.33 2.47
N ILE A 40 -6.56 -5.58 2.84
CA ILE A 40 -5.17 -5.80 2.39
C ILE A 40 -4.62 -7.08 3.02
N LEU A 41 -4.85 -7.28 4.33
CA LEU A 41 -4.43 -8.50 5.02
C LEU A 41 -5.06 -9.74 4.40
N ASN A 42 -6.35 -9.71 4.07
CA ASN A 42 -7.00 -10.83 3.38
C ASN A 42 -6.31 -11.18 2.04
N ILE A 43 -5.94 -10.17 1.25
CA ILE A 43 -5.20 -10.38 -0.01
C ILE A 43 -3.83 -11.03 0.26
N LEU A 44 -3.11 -10.55 1.26
CA LEU A 44 -1.79 -11.05 1.63
C LEU A 44 -1.85 -12.48 2.18
N SER A 45 -2.80 -12.77 3.07
CA SER A 45 -3.04 -14.10 3.63
C SER A 45 -3.52 -15.11 2.58
N GLY A 46 -4.13 -14.63 1.49
CA GLY A 46 -4.43 -15.44 0.30
C GLY A 46 -3.22 -15.73 -0.61
N GLY A 47 -1.99 -15.37 -0.21
CA GLY A 47 -0.77 -15.51 -1.00
C GLY A 47 -0.57 -14.41 -2.05
N GLY A 48 -1.38 -13.34 -2.01
CA GLY A 48 -1.22 -12.18 -2.86
C GLY A 48 -0.05 -11.30 -2.43
N ASN A 49 0.51 -10.54 -3.38
CA ASN A 49 1.59 -9.60 -3.12
C ASN A 49 1.10 -8.16 -3.26
N VAL A 50 1.42 -7.30 -2.30
CA VAL A 50 1.00 -5.89 -2.29
C VAL A 50 2.24 -4.99 -2.20
N ALA A 51 2.30 -3.96 -3.04
CA ALA A 51 3.30 -2.90 -2.92
C ALA A 51 2.68 -1.65 -2.27
N LEU A 52 3.43 -0.97 -1.41
CA LEU A 52 3.04 0.32 -0.85
C LEU A 52 3.95 1.42 -1.40
N VAL A 53 3.35 2.49 -1.91
CA VAL A 53 4.02 3.68 -2.44
C VAL A 53 3.54 4.89 -1.63
N SER A 54 4.44 5.53 -0.88
CA SER A 54 4.19 6.81 -0.22
C SER A 54 4.70 7.95 -1.09
N ASP A 55 3.97 9.07 -1.09
CA ASP A 55 4.35 10.26 -1.82
C ASP A 55 5.48 10.96 -1.05
N ALA A 56 6.63 11.16 -1.69
CA ALA A 56 7.86 11.74 -1.13
C ALA A 56 7.66 12.67 0.09
N GLY A 57 7.69 12.06 1.28
CA GLY A 57 7.78 12.68 2.58
C GLY A 57 8.82 11.89 3.38
N THR A 58 9.65 12.58 4.15
CA THR A 58 10.71 11.97 4.98
C THR A 58 10.19 10.74 5.72
N PRO A 59 10.84 9.56 5.59
CA PRO A 59 10.48 8.41 6.41
C PRO A 59 10.65 8.82 7.89
N THR A 60 9.68 8.46 8.74
CA THR A 60 9.61 8.57 10.22
C THR A 60 8.64 9.55 10.89
N VAL A 61 7.92 10.46 10.20
CA VAL A 61 7.00 11.40 10.90
C VAL A 61 5.51 11.21 10.58
N SER A 62 5.16 10.76 9.37
CA SER A 62 3.76 10.56 8.96
C SER A 62 3.63 9.43 7.95
N ASP A 63 4.18 8.25 8.23
CA ASP A 63 4.12 7.13 7.28
C ASP A 63 2.74 6.46 7.35
N PRO A 64 1.87 6.61 6.32
CA PRO A 64 0.60 5.88 6.29
C PRO A 64 0.85 4.37 6.41
N GLY A 65 2.00 3.87 5.95
CA GLY A 65 2.41 2.48 5.97
C GLY A 65 2.63 1.87 7.35
N TYR A 66 2.93 2.67 8.38
CA TYR A 66 3.28 2.13 9.69
C TYR A 66 2.21 1.19 10.26
N LYS A 67 0.93 1.58 10.17
CA LYS A 67 -0.17 0.74 10.66
C LYS A 67 -0.30 -0.56 9.86
N LEU A 68 -0.09 -0.51 8.54
CA LEU A 68 -0.15 -1.69 7.69
C LEU A 68 1.00 -2.65 8.01
N VAL A 69 2.22 -2.14 8.10
CA VAL A 69 3.41 -2.94 8.45
C VAL A 69 3.23 -3.63 9.80
N ARG A 70 2.76 -2.91 10.82
CA ARG A 70 2.46 -3.48 12.14
C ARG A 70 1.42 -4.59 12.06
N ALA A 71 0.36 -4.40 11.27
CA ALA A 71 -0.68 -5.40 11.09
C ALA A 71 -0.16 -6.66 10.36
N CYS A 72 0.66 -6.48 9.32
CA CYS A 72 1.30 -7.60 8.62
C CYS A 72 2.20 -8.41 9.57
N ILE A 73 3.04 -7.73 10.36
CA ILE A 73 3.91 -8.38 11.36
C ILE A 73 3.08 -9.17 12.39
N SER A 74 1.96 -8.61 12.86
CA SER A 74 1.09 -9.31 13.83
C SER A 74 0.43 -10.56 13.27
N GLU A 75 0.24 -10.64 11.94
CA GLU A 75 -0.29 -11.84 11.26
C GLU A 75 0.83 -12.76 10.73
N GLY A 76 2.10 -12.47 11.00
CA GLY A 76 3.23 -13.26 10.51
C GLY A 76 3.47 -13.14 9.00
N ILE A 77 2.97 -12.07 8.38
CA ILE A 77 3.14 -11.78 6.96
C ILE A 77 4.47 -11.06 6.75
N ALA A 78 5.26 -11.50 5.76
CA ALA A 78 6.52 -10.86 5.39
C ALA A 78 6.28 -9.46 4.81
N VAL A 79 7.12 -8.49 5.22
CA VAL A 79 7.02 -7.07 4.84
C VAL A 79 8.34 -6.56 4.31
#